data_AF-A0A1G1EUN5-F1
#
_entry.id   AF-A0A1G1EUN5-F1
#
_cell.length_a   1.000
_cell.length_b   1.000
_cell.length_c   1.000
_cell.angle_alpha   90.00
_cell.angle_beta   90.00
_cell.angle_gamma   90.00
#
_symmetry.space_group_name_H-M   'P 1'
#
loop_
_entity.id
_entity.type
_entity.pdbx_description
1 polymer ?
#
loop_
_entity_poly.entity_id
_entity_poly.type
_entity_poly.pdbx_seq_one_letter_code
_entity_poly.pdbx_strand_id
1 'polypeptide(L)'
;MIFLLAFLGFLLIPSFAFAWGPMTHMYLGSEMYSYAPLIPAGIMALLKKYRQDFLYGNLMADMILGKKYLPDDKSSHSWDVGLKLLEQAKKGQEKAFVYGYLSHLAADTVAHEYLTEDKWDMGHAWVEMKADSLINKAYWLEYVTINRAVKRRNDRFLQESLDRFIFSFNTNKRIYKSMVFLSVLNKKRKRGVDKKYIRTLHDESITGMLDLLRNGKDASVLTKSPL
;
A
#
# COMPACT_ATOMS: atom_id res chain seq x y z
N MET A 1 13.27 13.53 29.36
CA MET A 1 12.51 12.27 29.25
C MET A 1 11.06 12.47 28.80
N ILE A 2 10.30 13.36 29.45
CA ILE A 2 8.90 13.68 29.06
C ILE A 2 8.80 14.23 27.64
N PHE A 3 9.67 15.16 27.23
CA PHE A 3 9.68 15.67 25.84
C PHE A 3 10.05 14.62 24.79
N LEU A 4 10.92 13.66 25.13
CA LEU A 4 11.28 12.55 24.23
C LEU A 4 10.11 11.58 24.09
N LEU A 5 9.41 11.28 25.19
CA LEU A 5 8.21 10.44 25.21
C LEU A 5 7.01 11.13 24.55
N ALA A 6 6.88 12.44 24.69
CA ALA A 6 5.87 13.25 24.02
C ALA A 6 6.16 13.36 22.52
N PHE A 7 7.43 13.48 22.12
CA PHE A 7 7.85 13.47 20.72
C PHE A 7 7.68 12.08 20.08
N LEU A 8 8.08 11.01 20.78
CA LEU A 8 7.79 9.63 20.36
C LEU A 8 6.28 9.38 20.33
N GLY A 9 5.53 9.86 21.31
CA GLY A 9 4.07 9.78 21.35
C GLY A 9 3.42 10.52 20.19
N PHE A 10 3.91 11.72 19.85
CA PHE A 10 3.46 12.51 18.70
C PHE A 10 3.77 11.82 17.36
N LEU A 11 4.94 11.20 17.22
CA LEU A 11 5.28 10.35 16.06
C LEU A 11 4.42 9.07 15.97
N LEU A 12 3.83 8.64 17.08
CA LEU A 12 2.94 7.48 17.16
C LEU A 12 1.46 7.86 17.04
N ILE A 13 1.11 9.15 16.98
CA ILE A 13 -0.22 9.59 16.56
C ILE A 13 -0.30 9.28 15.07
N PRO A 14 -1.18 8.36 14.64
CA PRO A 14 -1.42 8.16 13.22
C PRO A 14 -1.85 9.52 12.66
N SER A 15 -1.00 10.14 11.84
CA SER A 15 -1.46 11.27 11.02
C SER A 15 -2.65 10.74 10.22
N PHE A 16 -3.76 11.47 10.20
CA PHE A 16 -4.94 11.17 9.39
C PHE A 16 -4.50 10.69 8.00
N ALA A 17 -4.47 9.38 7.82
CA ALA A 17 -4.02 8.73 6.61
C ALA A 17 -5.20 7.86 6.25
N PHE A 18 -6.02 8.33 5.32
CA PHE A 18 -7.23 7.66 4.85
C PHE A 18 -6.83 6.49 3.93
N ALA A 19 -6.14 5.50 4.48
CA ALA A 19 -5.49 4.45 3.70
C ALA A 19 -5.41 3.14 4.48
N TRP A 20 -5.29 2.02 3.78
CA TRP A 20 -5.17 0.74 4.46
C TRP A 20 -3.86 0.61 5.23
N GLY A 21 -3.89 -0.18 6.31
CA GLY A 21 -2.67 -0.53 7.03
C GLY A 21 -1.75 -1.45 6.21
N PRO A 22 -0.46 -1.52 6.58
CA PRO A 22 0.53 -2.28 5.82
C PRO A 22 0.22 -3.79 5.76
N MET A 23 -0.46 -4.36 6.77
CA MET A 23 -0.84 -5.76 6.71
C MET A 23 -1.98 -6.01 5.74
N THR A 24 -2.93 -5.07 5.66
CA THR A 24 -4.04 -5.13 4.72
C THR A 24 -3.52 -5.04 3.28
N HIS A 25 -2.58 -4.14 2.97
CA HIS A 25 -1.94 -4.13 1.65
C HIS A 25 -1.16 -5.42 1.35
N MET A 26 -0.44 -5.97 2.32
CA MET A 26 0.27 -7.23 2.11
C MET A 26 -0.69 -8.39 1.82
N TYR A 27 -1.82 -8.43 2.53
CA TYR A 27 -2.93 -9.36 2.30
C TYR A 27 -3.52 -9.18 0.90
N LEU A 28 -3.99 -7.99 0.56
CA LEU A 28 -4.65 -7.71 -0.72
C LEU A 28 -3.75 -8.05 -1.92
N GLY A 29 -2.48 -7.65 -1.89
CA GLY A 29 -1.52 -8.01 -2.93
C GLY A 29 -1.31 -9.52 -3.05
N SER A 30 -1.27 -10.23 -1.92
CA SER A 30 -1.08 -11.68 -1.92
C SER A 30 -2.31 -12.44 -2.42
N GLU A 31 -3.51 -11.93 -2.15
CA GLU A 31 -4.78 -12.53 -2.59
C GLU A 31 -5.02 -12.39 -4.10
N MET A 32 -4.41 -11.42 -4.78
CA MET A 32 -4.53 -11.29 -6.24
C MET A 32 -4.21 -12.58 -7.01
N TYR A 33 -3.33 -13.42 -6.45
CA TYR A 33 -2.95 -14.70 -7.06
C TYR A 33 -4.05 -15.76 -6.97
N SER A 34 -4.98 -15.64 -6.02
CA SER A 34 -6.20 -16.46 -5.93
C SER A 34 -7.20 -16.11 -7.03
N TYR A 35 -7.12 -14.88 -7.57
CA TYR A 35 -7.95 -14.38 -8.68
C TYR A 35 -7.25 -14.47 -10.05
N ALA A 36 -6.20 -15.31 -10.17
CA ALA A 36 -5.43 -15.45 -11.40
C ALA A 36 -6.25 -15.64 -12.69
N PRO A 37 -7.38 -16.38 -12.72
CA PRO A 37 -8.21 -16.50 -13.92
C PRO A 37 -8.83 -15.19 -14.43
N LEU A 38 -8.94 -14.17 -13.57
CA LEU A 38 -9.52 -12.87 -13.89
C LEU A 38 -8.47 -11.85 -14.37
N ILE A 39 -7.18 -12.17 -14.28
CA ILE A 39 -6.06 -11.30 -14.65
C ILE A 39 -5.58 -11.71 -16.06
N PRO A 40 -5.30 -10.76 -16.99
CA PRO A 40 -4.77 -11.10 -18.30
C PRO A 40 -3.53 -11.98 -18.20
N ALA A 41 -3.48 -13.06 -19.00
CA ALA A 41 -2.48 -14.12 -18.85
C ALA A 41 -1.03 -13.60 -18.88
N GLY A 42 -0.73 -12.61 -19.74
CA GLY A 42 0.60 -11.98 -19.81
C GLY A 42 0.99 -11.23 -18.52
N ILE A 43 0.03 -10.51 -17.93
CA ILE A 43 0.24 -9.82 -16.65
C ILE A 43 0.38 -10.86 -15.54
N MET A 44 -0.50 -11.85 -15.46
CA MET A 44 -0.40 -12.90 -14.45
C MET A 44 0.94 -13.67 -14.53
N ALA A 45 1.42 -13.98 -15.74
CA ALA A 45 2.72 -14.62 -15.93
C ALA A 45 3.87 -13.74 -15.42
N LEU A 46 3.82 -12.43 -15.69
CA LEU A 46 4.77 -11.44 -15.17
C LEU A 46 4.75 -11.39 -13.65
N LEU A 47 3.56 -11.28 -13.04
CA LEU A 47 3.39 -11.21 -11.59
C LEU A 47 3.86 -12.50 -10.91
N LYS A 48 3.55 -13.68 -11.46
CA LYS A 48 4.06 -14.96 -10.94
C LYS A 48 5.58 -15.03 -10.99
N LYS A 49 6.20 -14.59 -12.10
CA LYS A 49 7.66 -14.60 -12.26
C LYS A 49 8.37 -13.66 -11.29
N TYR A 50 7.76 -12.53 -10.98
CA TYR A 50 8.33 -11.47 -10.14
C TYR A 50 7.46 -11.19 -8.90
N ARG A 51 6.95 -12.25 -8.26
CA ARG A 51 5.99 -12.15 -7.14
C ARG A 51 6.45 -11.21 -6.03
N GLN A 52 7.70 -11.36 -5.60
CA GLN A 52 8.24 -10.52 -4.52
C GLN A 52 8.39 -9.05 -4.93
N ASP A 53 8.63 -8.74 -6.21
CA ASP A 53 8.69 -7.36 -6.70
C ASP A 53 7.30 -6.73 -6.68
N PHE A 54 6.28 -7.46 -7.15
CA PHE A 54 4.88 -7.04 -7.07
C PHE A 54 4.44 -6.78 -5.63
N LEU A 55 4.66 -7.74 -4.72
CA LEU A 55 4.29 -7.58 -3.32
C LEU A 55 5.04 -6.43 -2.66
N TYR A 56 6.31 -6.21 -3.02
CA TYR A 56 7.07 -5.09 -2.50
C TYR A 56 6.58 -3.74 -3.03
N GLY A 57 6.17 -3.70 -4.31
CA GLY A 57 5.53 -2.53 -4.92
C GLY A 57 4.21 -2.17 -4.23
N ASN A 58 3.41 -3.18 -3.89
CA ASN A 58 2.12 -3.00 -3.20
C ASN A 58 2.22 -2.41 -1.78
N LEU A 59 3.45 -2.24 -1.28
CA LEU A 59 3.73 -1.64 0.02
C LEU A 59 4.49 -0.30 -0.12
N MET A 60 4.88 0.06 -1.34
CA MET A 60 5.90 1.09 -1.54
C MET A 60 5.37 2.51 -1.33
N ALA A 61 4.14 2.81 -1.75
CA ALA A 61 3.63 4.18 -1.67
C ALA A 61 3.60 4.69 -0.21
N ASP A 62 3.36 3.82 0.76
CA ASP A 62 3.48 4.12 2.21
C ASP A 62 4.92 4.22 2.73
N MET A 63 5.89 3.60 2.07
CA MET A 63 7.31 3.74 2.42
C MET A 63 7.88 5.09 2.00
N ILE A 64 7.16 5.86 1.20
CA ILE A 64 7.52 7.20 0.75
C ILE A 64 6.82 8.22 1.66
N LEU A 65 7.55 8.76 2.65
CA LEU A 65 7.05 9.82 3.56
C LEU A 65 7.50 11.21 3.08
N GLY A 66 6.78 12.24 3.51
CA GLY A 66 6.97 13.65 3.10
C GLY A 66 5.72 14.30 2.48
N LYS A 67 4.61 13.55 2.41
CA LYS A 67 3.32 13.89 1.77
C LYS A 67 2.85 15.34 2.03
N LYS A 68 2.93 15.82 3.28
CA LYS A 68 2.38 17.14 3.70
C LYS A 68 3.08 18.36 3.09
N TYR A 69 4.24 18.19 2.45
CA TYR A 69 5.02 19.31 1.89
C TYR A 69 5.16 19.25 0.36
N LEU A 70 4.48 18.29 -0.28
CA LEU A 70 4.48 18.15 -1.73
C LEU A 70 3.08 18.51 -2.28
N PRO A 71 3.01 19.14 -3.46
CA PRO A 71 1.78 19.19 -4.24
C PRO A 71 1.17 17.80 -4.45
N ASP A 72 -0.16 17.72 -4.54
CA ASP A 72 -0.89 16.44 -4.63
C ASP A 72 -0.45 15.59 -5.84
N ASP A 73 -0.12 16.23 -6.97
CA ASP A 73 0.40 15.60 -8.19
C ASP A 73 1.78 14.95 -8.00
N LYS A 74 2.50 15.30 -6.92
CA LYS A 74 3.81 14.76 -6.54
C LYS A 74 3.76 13.82 -5.34
N SER A 75 2.57 13.57 -4.81
CA SER A 75 2.36 12.59 -3.73
C SER A 75 2.69 11.18 -4.22
N SER A 76 3.19 10.32 -3.32
CA SER A 76 3.31 8.90 -3.64
C SER A 76 1.95 8.27 -3.92
N HIS A 77 0.88 8.86 -3.40
CA HIS A 77 -0.48 8.39 -3.65
C HIS A 77 -1.11 9.10 -4.86
N SER A 78 -0.31 9.49 -5.86
CA SER A 78 -0.81 10.04 -7.12
C SER A 78 -0.82 8.98 -8.21
N TRP A 79 -1.93 8.89 -8.95
CA TRP A 79 -2.01 8.07 -10.15
C TRP A 79 -0.95 8.45 -11.18
N ASP A 80 -0.70 9.74 -11.38
CA ASP A 80 0.28 10.25 -12.35
C ASP A 80 1.69 9.74 -12.02
N VAL A 81 2.05 9.70 -10.73
CA VAL A 81 3.33 9.14 -10.28
C VAL A 81 3.40 7.66 -10.62
N GLY A 82 2.38 6.88 -10.29
CA GLY A 82 2.34 5.44 -10.59
C GLY A 82 2.38 5.13 -12.09
N LEU A 83 1.66 5.89 -12.90
CA LEU A 83 1.61 5.73 -14.35
C LEU A 83 2.93 6.15 -15.01
N LYS A 84 3.56 7.23 -14.54
CA LYS A 84 4.91 7.63 -14.97
C LYS A 84 5.95 6.56 -14.64
N LEU A 85 5.87 5.94 -13.46
CA LEU A 85 6.73 4.79 -13.12
C LEU A 85 6.52 3.63 -14.09
N LEU A 86 5.28 3.37 -14.51
CA LEU A 86 4.96 2.27 -15.43
C LEU A 86 5.56 2.51 -16.82
N GLU A 87 5.51 3.75 -17.30
CA GLU A 87 6.13 4.17 -18.57
C GLU A 87 7.65 4.04 -18.55
N GLN A 88 8.28 4.32 -17.41
CA GLN A 88 9.73 4.21 -17.24
C GLN A 88 10.23 2.77 -17.02
N ALA A 89 9.35 1.85 -16.59
CA ALA A 89 9.71 0.47 -16.29
C ALA A 89 10.07 -0.33 -17.55
N LYS A 90 11.35 -0.68 -17.69
CA LYS A 90 11.88 -1.37 -18.87
C LYS A 90 11.94 -2.88 -18.68
N LYS A 91 12.25 -3.33 -17.46
CA LYS A 91 12.45 -4.75 -17.13
C LYS A 91 11.20 -5.38 -16.54
N GLY A 92 11.08 -6.70 -16.67
CA GLY A 92 9.93 -7.44 -16.14
C GLY A 92 9.71 -7.24 -14.63
N GLN A 93 10.78 -7.29 -13.83
CA GLN A 93 10.66 -7.03 -12.39
C GLN A 93 10.22 -5.60 -12.04
N GLU A 94 10.65 -4.61 -12.83
CA GLU A 94 10.26 -3.19 -12.63
C GLU A 94 8.77 -3.04 -12.93
N LYS A 95 8.29 -3.63 -14.04
CA LYS A 95 6.86 -3.63 -14.38
C LYS A 95 6.02 -4.33 -13.30
N ALA A 96 6.46 -5.49 -12.81
CA ALA A 96 5.75 -6.19 -11.73
C ALA A 96 5.70 -5.35 -10.45
N PHE A 97 6.80 -4.70 -10.08
CA PHE A 97 6.86 -3.75 -8.97
C PHE A 97 5.88 -2.60 -9.15
N VAL A 98 5.83 -1.97 -10.32
CA VAL A 98 4.90 -0.86 -10.57
C VAL A 98 3.44 -1.32 -10.60
N TYR A 99 3.13 -2.51 -11.11
CA TYR A 99 1.77 -3.07 -10.98
C TYR A 99 1.37 -3.26 -9.51
N GLY A 100 2.32 -3.65 -8.65
CA GLY A 100 2.11 -3.67 -7.21
C GLY A 100 1.81 -2.27 -6.67
N TYR A 101 2.63 -1.27 -7.04
CA TYR A 101 2.44 0.12 -6.63
C TYR A 101 1.06 0.66 -7.02
N LEU A 102 0.64 0.46 -8.27
CA LEU A 102 -0.66 0.90 -8.74
C LEU A 102 -1.81 0.14 -8.05
N SER A 103 -1.61 -1.14 -7.73
CA SER A 103 -2.61 -1.93 -7.00
C SER A 103 -2.81 -1.44 -5.56
N HIS A 104 -1.75 -0.92 -4.92
CA HIS A 104 -1.85 -0.24 -3.64
C HIS A 104 -2.77 0.99 -3.75
N LEU A 105 -2.53 1.85 -4.75
CA LEU A 105 -3.39 3.02 -5.00
C LEU A 105 -4.84 2.61 -5.25
N ALA A 106 -5.07 1.57 -6.06
CA ALA A 106 -6.41 1.06 -6.32
C ALA A 106 -7.14 0.64 -5.03
N ALA A 107 -6.43 -0.04 -4.12
CA ALA A 107 -6.98 -0.42 -2.83
C ALA A 107 -7.32 0.79 -1.96
N ASP A 108 -6.47 1.81 -1.96
CA ASP A 108 -6.67 3.03 -1.18
C ASP A 108 -7.80 3.91 -1.68
N THR A 109 -8.23 3.81 -2.94
CA THR A 109 -9.47 4.49 -3.38
C THR A 109 -10.69 4.04 -2.57
N VAL A 110 -10.75 2.77 -2.18
CA VAL A 110 -11.84 2.21 -1.36
C VAL A 110 -11.69 2.65 0.09
N ALA A 111 -10.46 2.63 0.62
CA ALA A 111 -10.22 3.18 1.96
C ALA A 111 -10.64 4.66 1.99
N HIS A 112 -10.23 5.45 1.01
CA HIS A 112 -10.52 6.87 0.96
C HIS A 112 -12.02 7.16 0.79
N GLU A 113 -12.71 6.59 -0.20
CA GLU A 113 -14.14 6.83 -0.41
C GLU A 113 -14.98 6.49 0.83
N TYR A 114 -14.74 5.32 1.43
CA TYR A 114 -15.56 4.87 2.56
C TYR A 114 -15.13 5.40 3.92
N LEU A 115 -13.89 5.88 4.06
CA LEU A 115 -13.40 6.49 5.31
C LEU A 115 -13.48 8.01 5.30
N THR A 116 -13.83 8.66 4.18
CA THR A 116 -14.07 10.11 4.14
C THR A 116 -15.54 10.50 4.29
N GLU A 117 -16.48 9.60 4.02
CA GLU A 117 -17.92 9.89 4.13
C GLU A 117 -18.41 10.09 5.58
N ASP A 118 -17.72 9.53 6.59
CA ASP A 118 -18.07 9.69 8.01
C ASP A 118 -17.07 10.57 8.78
N LYS A 119 -17.45 11.80 9.12
CA LYS A 119 -16.61 12.87 9.71
C LYS A 119 -16.13 12.65 11.16
N TRP A 120 -15.66 11.48 11.57
CA TRP A 120 -15.14 11.26 12.93
C TRP A 120 -13.67 10.80 12.91
N ASP A 121 -12.77 11.79 13.05
CA ASP A 121 -11.29 11.73 13.01
C ASP A 121 -10.60 10.60 13.82
N MET A 122 -11.30 9.96 14.76
CA MET A 122 -10.76 8.88 15.61
C MET A 122 -11.31 7.48 15.26
N GLY A 123 -12.36 7.39 14.43
CA GLY A 123 -12.94 6.13 13.98
C GLY A 123 -12.09 5.43 12.92
N HIS A 124 -11.36 6.19 12.10
CA HIS A 124 -10.68 5.70 10.89
C HIS A 124 -9.40 4.92 11.19
N ALA A 125 -8.51 5.50 12.00
CA ALA A 125 -7.37 4.76 12.53
C ALA A 125 -7.84 3.49 13.26
N TRP A 126 -9.03 3.48 13.86
CA TRP A 126 -9.60 2.28 14.47
C TRP A 126 -10.07 1.25 13.44
N VAL A 127 -10.67 1.67 12.30
CA VAL A 127 -11.05 0.78 11.19
C VAL A 127 -9.80 0.13 10.61
N GLU A 128 -8.78 0.90 10.27
CA GLU A 128 -7.52 0.43 9.69
C GLU A 128 -6.79 -0.51 10.64
N MET A 129 -6.61 -0.10 11.90
CA MET A 129 -6.01 -0.95 12.92
C MET A 129 -6.84 -2.21 13.14
N LYS A 130 -8.17 -2.14 13.02
CA LYS A 130 -9.01 -3.34 13.12
C LYS A 130 -8.82 -4.24 11.91
N ALA A 131 -8.83 -3.71 10.69
CA ALA A 131 -8.60 -4.45 9.45
C ALA A 131 -7.25 -5.17 9.50
N ASP A 132 -6.17 -4.45 9.82
CA ASP A 132 -4.82 -5.03 10.00
C ASP A 132 -4.80 -6.12 11.08
N SER A 133 -5.52 -5.94 12.18
CA SER A 133 -5.59 -6.96 13.26
C SER A 133 -6.32 -8.24 12.86
N LEU A 134 -7.13 -8.20 11.79
CA LEU A 134 -7.83 -9.38 11.26
C LEU A 134 -6.95 -10.20 10.31
N ILE A 135 -5.90 -9.61 9.76
CA ILE A 135 -4.98 -10.26 8.82
C ILE A 135 -4.16 -11.35 9.51
N ASN A 136 -3.99 -12.49 8.82
CA ASN A 136 -3.18 -13.59 9.33
C ASN A 136 -1.70 -13.20 9.41
N LYS A 137 -0.99 -13.60 10.48
CA LYS A 137 0.45 -13.37 10.64
C LYS A 137 1.30 -14.00 9.54
N ALA A 138 0.77 -14.96 8.77
CA ALA A 138 1.43 -15.50 7.59
C ALA A 138 1.82 -14.41 6.56
N TYR A 139 0.98 -13.40 6.35
CA TYR A 139 1.29 -12.29 5.43
C TYR A 139 2.43 -11.41 5.98
N TRP A 140 2.58 -11.34 7.31
CA TRP A 140 3.73 -10.64 7.90
C TRP A 140 5.03 -11.40 7.62
N LEU A 141 4.99 -12.73 7.73
CA LEU A 141 6.12 -13.58 7.35
C LEU A 141 6.48 -13.39 5.87
N GLU A 142 5.48 -13.28 5.00
CA GLU A 142 5.69 -13.01 3.58
C GLU A 142 6.41 -11.66 3.36
N TYR A 143 6.05 -10.59 4.09
CA TYR A 143 6.75 -9.31 4.04
C TYR A 143 8.22 -9.39 4.50
N VAL A 144 8.47 -9.99 5.67
CA VAL A 144 9.83 -10.03 6.23
C VAL A 144 10.77 -10.93 5.41
N THR A 145 10.22 -11.92 4.73
CA THR A 145 10.97 -12.85 3.85
C THR A 145 11.19 -12.33 2.43
N ILE A 146 10.61 -11.17 2.04
CA ILE A 146 10.96 -10.52 0.76
C ILE A 146 12.47 -10.31 0.69
N ASN A 147 13.08 -10.85 -0.37
CA ASN A 147 14.52 -10.92 -0.56
C ASN A 147 15.17 -9.53 -0.54
N ARG A 148 16.34 -9.41 0.10
CA ARG A 148 17.08 -8.14 0.18
C ARG A 148 17.46 -7.58 -1.19
N ALA A 149 17.79 -8.44 -2.15
CA ALA A 149 18.11 -8.03 -3.52
C ALA A 149 16.89 -7.47 -4.26
N VAL A 150 15.69 -8.04 -4.03
CA VAL A 150 14.40 -7.50 -4.53
C VAL A 150 14.16 -6.10 -3.97
N LYS A 151 14.29 -5.94 -2.65
CA LYS A 151 14.16 -4.63 -2.00
C LYS A 151 15.13 -3.61 -2.62
N ARG A 152 16.42 -3.94 -2.66
CA ARG A 152 17.48 -3.05 -3.18
C ARG A 152 17.28 -2.64 -4.63
N ARG A 153 16.92 -3.58 -5.53
CA ARG A 153 16.79 -3.25 -6.96
C ARG A 153 15.59 -2.33 -7.22
N ASN A 154 14.48 -2.54 -6.52
CA ASN A 154 13.28 -1.74 -6.69
C ASN A 154 13.40 -0.38 -5.99
N ASP A 155 14.07 -0.32 -4.84
CA ASP A 155 14.46 0.95 -4.21
C ASP A 155 15.29 1.81 -5.17
N ARG A 156 16.28 1.21 -5.84
CA ARG A 156 17.13 1.92 -6.81
C ARG A 156 16.33 2.40 -8.01
N PHE A 157 15.50 1.54 -8.59
CA PHE A 157 14.61 1.92 -9.69
C PHE A 157 13.75 3.13 -9.30
N LEU A 158 13.11 3.09 -8.13
CA LEU A 158 12.28 4.19 -7.66
C LEU A 158 13.07 5.49 -7.46
N GLN A 159 14.27 5.42 -6.89
CA GLN A 159 15.15 6.58 -6.70
C GLN A 159 15.64 7.19 -8.02
N GLU A 160 15.88 6.36 -9.04
CA GLU A 160 16.25 6.81 -10.39
C GLU A 160 15.06 7.41 -11.14
N SER A 161 13.84 6.95 -10.84
CA SER A 161 12.61 7.33 -11.52
C SER A 161 11.89 8.55 -10.96
N LEU A 162 12.07 8.84 -9.67
CA LEU A 162 11.41 9.95 -8.99
C LEU A 162 12.36 11.13 -8.80
N ASP A 163 11.85 12.34 -9.01
CA ASP A 163 12.60 13.58 -8.80
C ASP A 163 13.04 13.69 -7.32
N ARG A 164 14.13 14.42 -7.04
CA ARG A 164 14.80 14.54 -5.71
C ARG A 164 13.92 15.03 -4.54
N PHE A 165 12.64 15.28 -4.77
CA PHE A 165 11.65 15.77 -3.81
C PHE A 165 11.25 14.76 -2.73
N ILE A 166 11.63 13.48 -2.87
CA ILE A 166 11.38 12.46 -1.85
C ILE A 166 12.55 12.46 -0.85
N PHE A 167 12.38 13.22 0.23
CA PHE A 167 13.30 13.26 1.37
C PHE A 167 13.65 11.86 1.89
N SER A 168 14.89 11.70 2.36
CA SER A 168 15.53 10.48 2.90
C SER A 168 14.70 9.19 2.82
N PHE A 169 14.63 8.62 1.61
CA PHE A 169 13.99 7.33 1.34
C PHE A 169 14.38 6.24 2.37
N ASN A 170 15.63 6.25 2.81
CA ASN A 170 16.14 5.32 3.82
C ASN A 170 15.55 5.55 5.22
N THR A 171 15.33 6.79 5.63
CA THR A 171 14.67 7.12 6.92
C THR A 171 13.23 6.67 6.90
N ASN A 172 12.51 6.94 5.80
CA ASN A 172 11.10 6.60 5.65
C ASN A 172 10.89 5.08 5.69
N LYS A 173 11.75 4.34 5.02
CA LYS A 173 11.76 2.88 5.07
C LYS A 173 12.01 2.31 6.47
N ARG A 174 12.80 3.00 7.30
CA ARG A 174 13.00 2.59 8.71
C ARG A 174 11.72 2.78 9.51
N ILE A 175 11.01 3.89 9.32
CA ILE A 175 9.73 4.17 9.98
C ILE A 175 8.68 3.13 9.56
N TYR A 176 8.55 2.87 8.27
CA TYR A 176 7.61 1.86 7.76
C TYR A 176 7.88 0.47 8.33
N LYS A 177 9.15 0.04 8.39
CA LYS A 177 9.52 -1.23 9.03
C LYS A 177 9.07 -1.31 10.49
N SER A 178 9.15 -0.20 11.22
CA SER A 178 8.63 -0.13 12.59
C SER A 178 7.11 -0.27 12.63
N MET A 179 6.39 0.36 11.69
CA MET A 179 4.92 0.20 11.57
C MET A 179 4.52 -1.26 11.29
N VAL A 180 5.19 -1.92 10.35
CA VAL A 180 4.97 -3.36 10.07
C VAL A 180 5.34 -4.25 11.25
N PHE A 181 6.32 -3.86 12.06
CA PHE A 181 6.63 -4.58 13.29
C PHE A 181 5.52 -4.40 14.35
N LEU A 182 5.01 -3.18 14.51
CA LEU A 182 3.93 -2.87 15.44
C LEU A 182 2.60 -3.54 15.04
N SER A 183 2.33 -3.72 13.75
CA SER A 183 1.12 -4.41 13.28
C SER A 183 1.03 -5.86 13.77
N VAL A 184 2.16 -6.54 13.99
CA VAL A 184 2.20 -7.90 14.58
C VAL A 184 1.74 -7.92 16.04
N LEU A 185 2.02 -6.85 16.76
CA LEU A 185 1.64 -6.68 18.17
C LEU A 185 0.17 -6.29 18.31
N ASN A 186 -0.48 -5.90 17.20
CA ASN A 186 -1.89 -5.55 17.18
C ASN A 186 -2.74 -6.81 17.42
N LYS A 187 -3.24 -6.98 18.65
CA LYS A 187 -4.10 -8.10 19.01
C LYS A 187 -5.45 -7.98 18.31
N LYS A 188 -6.04 -9.11 17.92
CA LYS A 188 -7.40 -9.18 17.37
C LYS A 188 -8.38 -8.39 18.26
N ARG A 189 -8.92 -7.31 17.72
CA ARG A 189 -9.85 -6.44 18.46
C ARG A 189 -11.26 -7.02 18.42
N LYS A 190 -11.82 -7.34 19.59
CA LYS A 190 -13.18 -7.91 19.73
C LYS A 190 -14.29 -6.86 19.58
N ARG A 191 -14.04 -5.59 19.95
CA ARG A 191 -14.99 -4.46 19.85
C ARG A 191 -14.68 -3.55 18.64
N GLY A 192 -15.65 -2.76 18.17
CA GLY A 192 -15.54 -1.86 17.00
C GLY A 192 -16.14 -2.42 15.70
N VAL A 193 -15.91 -1.72 14.58
CA VAL A 193 -16.36 -1.94 13.18
C VAL A 193 -16.61 -3.42 12.79
N ASP A 194 -17.74 -3.75 12.16
CA ASP A 194 -18.09 -5.13 11.82
C ASP A 194 -17.04 -5.82 10.92
N LYS A 195 -16.74 -7.10 11.19
CA LYS A 195 -15.83 -7.91 10.37
C LYS A 195 -16.39 -8.17 8.98
N LYS A 196 -17.72 -8.31 8.85
CA LYS A 196 -18.34 -8.52 7.54
C LYS A 196 -18.15 -7.28 6.68
N TYR A 197 -18.36 -6.10 7.27
CA TYR A 197 -18.09 -4.81 6.62
C TYR A 197 -16.63 -4.70 6.15
N ILE A 198 -15.65 -4.99 7.00
CA ILE A 198 -14.22 -4.97 6.59
C ILE A 198 -13.94 -5.92 5.42
N ARG A 199 -14.57 -7.10 5.41
CA ARG A 199 -14.44 -8.04 4.27
C ARG A 199 -15.02 -7.46 2.99
N THR A 200 -16.19 -6.83 3.05
CA THR A 200 -16.78 -6.14 1.90
C THR A 200 -15.80 -5.10 1.34
N LEU A 201 -15.20 -4.27 2.19
CA LEU A 201 -14.21 -3.30 1.75
C LEU A 201 -12.96 -3.94 1.14
N HIS A 202 -12.48 -5.07 1.68
CA HIS A 202 -11.39 -5.81 1.06
C HIS A 202 -11.76 -6.36 -0.32
N ASP A 203 -12.96 -6.90 -0.49
CA ASP A 203 -13.44 -7.45 -1.76
C ASP A 203 -13.59 -6.33 -2.82
N GLU A 204 -14.03 -5.14 -2.40
CA GLU A 204 -14.07 -3.94 -3.24
C GLU A 204 -12.66 -3.48 -3.62
N SER A 205 -11.70 -3.48 -2.68
CA SER A 205 -10.30 -3.17 -2.99
C SER A 205 -9.72 -4.16 -4.01
N ILE A 206 -9.98 -5.47 -3.87
CA ILE A 206 -9.58 -6.48 -4.86
C ILE A 206 -10.22 -6.19 -6.23
N THR A 207 -11.49 -5.78 -6.24
CA THR A 207 -12.20 -5.44 -7.49
C THR A 207 -11.53 -4.26 -8.20
N GLY A 208 -11.16 -3.21 -7.47
CA GLY A 208 -10.41 -2.08 -8.03
C GLY A 208 -9.02 -2.48 -8.54
N MET A 209 -8.30 -3.33 -7.81
CA MET A 209 -7.02 -3.87 -8.25
C MET A 209 -7.16 -4.72 -9.52
N LEU A 210 -8.22 -5.54 -9.63
CA LEU A 210 -8.50 -6.34 -10.82
C LEU A 210 -8.85 -5.46 -12.03
N ASP A 211 -9.67 -4.42 -11.84
CA ASP A 211 -10.00 -3.45 -12.88
C ASP A 211 -8.74 -2.81 -13.46
N LEU A 212 -7.87 -2.31 -12.58
CA LEU A 212 -6.55 -1.77 -12.95
C LEU A 212 -5.70 -2.77 -13.75
N LEU A 213 -5.54 -4.00 -13.25
CA LEU A 213 -4.70 -5.00 -13.93
C LEU A 213 -5.29 -5.46 -15.26
N ARG A 214 -6.61 -5.36 -15.46
CA ARG A 214 -7.28 -5.75 -16.70
C ARG A 214 -7.23 -4.64 -17.75
N ASN A 215 -7.49 -3.41 -17.32
CA ASN A 215 -7.79 -2.30 -18.21
C ASN A 215 -6.68 -1.23 -18.25
N GLY A 216 -5.67 -1.31 -17.36
CA GLY A 216 -4.51 -0.42 -17.37
C GLY A 216 -4.92 1.05 -17.23
N LYS A 217 -4.61 1.86 -18.25
CA LYS A 217 -4.95 3.30 -18.27
C LYS A 217 -6.44 3.59 -18.45
N ASP A 218 -7.21 2.60 -18.92
CA ASP A 218 -8.64 2.71 -19.15
C ASP A 218 -9.48 2.18 -17.96
N ALA A 219 -8.83 1.83 -16.85
CA ALA A 219 -9.51 1.31 -15.67
C ALA A 219 -10.35 2.40 -14.98
N SER A 220 -11.56 2.05 -14.60
CA SER A 220 -12.50 2.95 -13.91
C SER A 220 -11.99 3.42 -12.55
N VAL A 221 -11.18 2.60 -11.86
CA VAL A 221 -10.60 2.97 -10.55
C VAL A 221 -9.71 4.23 -10.62
N LEU A 222 -9.18 4.59 -11.79
CA LEU A 222 -8.38 5.81 -11.96
C LEU A 222 -9.19 7.10 -11.82
N THR A 223 -10.53 7.04 -11.90
CA THR A 223 -11.38 8.23 -11.67
C THR A 223 -11.58 8.55 -10.20
N LYS A 224 -11.12 7.67 -9.30
CA LYS A 224 -11.25 7.80 -7.85
C LYS A 224 -9.93 8.29 -7.25
N SER A 225 -10.01 9.13 -6.22
CA SER A 225 -8.82 9.59 -5.49
C SER A 225 -8.34 8.50 -4.53
N PRO A 226 -7.07 8.07 -4.59
CA PRO A 226 -6.44 7.25 -3.56
C PRO A 226 -5.81 8.11 -2.45
N LEU A 227 -6.01 9.43 -2.52
CA LEU A 227 -5.59 10.47 -1.57
C LEU A 227 -6.79 11.07 -0.86
#